data_AF-A0A087NI20-F1
#
_entry.id   AF-A0A087NI20-F1
#
_cell.length_a   1.000
_cell.length_b   1.000
_cell.length_c   1.000
_cell.angle_alpha   90.00
_cell.angle_beta   90.00
_cell.angle_gamma   90.00
#
_symmetry.space_group_name_H-M   'P 1'
#
loop_
_entity.id
_entity.type
_entity.pdbx_description
1 polymer ?
#
loop_
_entity_poly.entity_id
_entity_poly.type
_entity_poly.pdbx_seq_one_letter_code
_entity_poly.pdbx_strand_id
1 'polypeptide(L)' 'MLESPFVARGNVASAGGCMAAHYLAAWAIARGAGVEAARSVIDYVAPVGEKAETVARVMAVIAPFVADVSQAA' A
#
# COMPACT_ATOMS: atom_id res chain seq x y z
N MET A 1 -0.06 -19.77 2.29
CA MET A 1 -1.08 -18.70 2.32
C MET A 1 -0.56 -17.65 3.27
N LEU A 2 -0.39 -16.41 2.84
CA LEU A 2 0.05 -15.34 3.75
C LEU A 2 -1.03 -15.15 4.82
N GLU A 3 -0.61 -15.12 6.08
CA GLU A 3 -1.47 -14.92 7.26
C GLU A 3 -1.92 -13.45 7.43
N SER A 4 -1.35 -12.54 6.63
CA SER A 4 -1.74 -11.14 6.49
C SER A 4 -1.73 -10.77 4.99
N PRO A 5 -2.68 -9.94 4.48
CA PRO A 5 -2.75 -9.59 3.06
C PRO A 5 -1.49 -8.87 2.54
N PHE A 6 -0.70 -8.29 3.44
CA PHE A 6 0.54 -7.59 3.16
C PHE A 6 1.51 -7.69 4.35
N VAL A 7 2.80 -7.79 4.06
CA VAL A 7 3.89 -7.69 5.03
C VAL A 7 5.06 -6.98 4.38
N ALA A 8 5.72 -6.08 5.12
CA ALA A 8 7.00 -5.51 4.70
C ALA A 8 8.02 -5.54 5.84
N ARG A 9 9.29 -5.67 5.46
CA ARG A 9 10.46 -5.61 6.36
C ARG A 9 11.59 -4.89 5.64
N GLY A 10 11.95 -3.70 6.13
CA GLY A 10 12.93 -2.83 5.49
C GLY A 10 12.56 -2.54 4.02
N ASN A 11 13.43 -2.97 3.09
CA ASN A 11 13.25 -2.73 1.66
C ASN A 11 12.44 -3.80 0.92
N VAL A 12 11.99 -4.86 1.60
CA VAL A 12 11.30 -5.99 0.98
C VAL A 12 9.85 -6.03 1.45
N ALA A 13 8.92 -6.19 0.50
CA ALA A 13 7.49 -6.34 0.77
C ALA A 13 6.89 -7.51 -0.01
N SER A 14 5.92 -8.17 0.61
CA SER A 14 5.18 -9.30 0.05
C SER A 14 3.69 -9.12 0.28
N ALA A 15 2.88 -9.42 -0.75
CA ALA A 15 1.43 -9.31 -0.69
C ALA A 15 0.76 -10.52 -1.34
N GLY A 16 -0.46 -10.84 -0.92
CA GLY A 16 -1.23 -11.96 -1.44
C GLY A 16 -2.65 -11.58 -1.82
N GLY A 17 -3.27 -12.37 -2.70
CA GLY A 17 -4.65 -12.19 -3.14
C GLY A 17 -4.82 -11.22 -4.32
N CYS A 18 -6.07 -10.98 -4.71
CA CYS A 18 -6.41 -10.14 -5.87
C CYS A 18 -5.97 -8.68 -5.73
N MET A 19 -5.84 -8.19 -4.50
CA MET A 19 -5.40 -6.83 -4.18
C MET A 19 -3.87 -6.72 -4.00
N ALA A 20 -3.10 -7.79 -4.22
CA ALA A 20 -1.65 -7.79 -4.01
C ALA A 20 -0.94 -6.64 -4.75
N ALA A 21 -1.30 -6.42 -6.02
CA ALA A 21 -0.73 -5.35 -6.84
C ALA A 21 -1.01 -3.95 -6.25
N HIS A 22 -2.21 -3.72 -5.70
CA HIS A 22 -2.59 -2.44 -5.11
C HIS A 22 -1.78 -2.16 -3.84
N TYR A 23 -1.61 -3.16 -2.96
CA TYR A 23 -0.83 -3.00 -1.74
C TYR A 23 0.66 -2.76 -2.04
N LEU A 24 1.24 -3.54 -2.96
CA LEU A 24 2.65 -3.39 -3.35
C LEU A 24 2.92 -2.02 -4.01
N ALA A 25 2.07 -1.61 -4.95
CA ALA A 25 2.20 -0.31 -5.61
C ALA A 25 2.04 0.83 -4.60
N ALA A 26 1.02 0.80 -3.76
CA ALA A 26 0.78 1.83 -2.75
C ALA A 26 1.95 1.95 -1.77
N TRP A 27 2.50 0.83 -1.29
CA TRP A 27 3.65 0.86 -0.38
C TRP A 27 4.91 1.38 -1.07
N ALA A 28 5.23 0.90 -2.27
CA ALA A 28 6.40 1.38 -3.02
C ALA A 28 6.33 2.88 -3.30
N ILE A 29 5.16 3.38 -3.68
CA ILE A 29 4.93 4.81 -3.94
C ILE A 29 4.97 5.61 -2.63
N ALA A 30 4.34 5.11 -1.56
CA ALA A 30 4.37 5.78 -0.26
C ALA A 30 5.80 5.99 0.25
N ARG A 31 6.71 5.05 -0.04
CA ARG A 31 8.13 5.14 0.28
C ARG A 31 8.91 6.09 -0.63
N GLY A 32 8.66 6.06 -1.92
CA GLY A 32 9.44 6.84 -2.90
C GLY A 32 8.94 8.27 -3.12
N ALA A 33 7.64 8.50 -3.00
CA ALA A 33 6.96 9.74 -3.35
C ALA A 33 5.97 10.23 -2.28
N GLY A 34 5.83 9.51 -1.16
CA GLY A 34 4.98 9.90 -0.05
C GLY A 34 3.55 9.37 -0.13
N VAL A 35 2.87 9.45 1.02
CA VAL A 35 1.54 8.85 1.26
C VAL A 35 0.46 9.45 0.37
N GLU A 36 0.51 10.76 0.10
CA GLU A 36 -0.47 11.42 -0.76
C GLU A 36 -0.37 10.97 -2.23
N ALA A 37 0.85 10.74 -2.72
CA ALA A 37 1.05 10.19 -4.06
C ALA A 37 0.48 8.77 -4.15
N ALA A 38 0.69 7.94 -3.12
CA ALA A 38 0.11 6.61 -3.06
C ALA A 38 -1.43 6.64 -3.04
N ARG A 39 -2.03 7.54 -2.25
CA ARG A 39 -3.49 7.75 -2.24
C ARG A 39 -4.04 8.13 -3.61
N SER A 40 -3.40 9.10 -4.27
CA SER A 40 -3.84 9.55 -5.59
C SER A 40 -3.77 8.44 -6.64
N VAL A 41 -2.72 7.63 -6.62
CA VAL A 41 -2.57 6.51 -7.58
C VAL A 41 -3.62 5.44 -7.33
N ILE A 42 -3.89 5.11 -6.06
CA ILE A 42 -4.92 4.13 -5.71
C ILE A 42 -6.32 4.65 -6.04
N ASP A 43 -6.62 5.93 -5.80
CA ASP A 43 -7.90 6.53 -6.22
C ASP A 43 -8.09 6.45 -7.74
N TYR A 44 -7.02 6.67 -8.51
CA TYR A 44 -7.05 6.64 -9.96
C TYR A 44 -7.37 5.24 -10.50
N VAL A 45 -6.78 4.19 -9.92
CA VAL A 45 -6.96 2.80 -10.40
C VAL A 45 -8.12 2.06 -9.72
N ALA A 46 -8.69 2.62 -8.65
CA ALA A 46 -9.78 1.99 -7.93
C ALA A 46 -11.04 1.84 -8.80
N PRO A 47 -11.85 0.78 -8.57
CA PRO A 47 -13.11 0.61 -9.28
C PRO A 47 -14.03 1.82 -9.12
N VAL A 48 -14.72 2.19 -10.21
CA VAL A 48 -15.67 3.29 -10.19
C VAL A 48 -16.79 2.96 -9.20
N GLY A 49 -17.08 3.87 -8.27
CA GLY A 49 -18.03 3.66 -7.18
C GLY A 49 -17.40 3.14 -5.88
N GLU A 50 -16.20 2.57 -5.92
CA GLU A 50 -15.50 2.01 -4.75
C GLU A 50 -14.21 2.78 -4.40
N LYS A 51 -13.99 3.95 -5.00
CA LYS A 51 -12.74 4.72 -4.89
C LYS A 51 -12.30 4.96 -3.45
N ALA A 52 -13.14 5.65 -2.67
CA ALA A 52 -12.83 6.00 -1.30
C ALA A 52 -12.62 4.77 -0.41
N GLU A 53 -13.43 3.73 -0.60
CA GLU A 53 -13.29 2.47 0.14
C GLU A 53 -11.98 1.75 -0.21
N THR A 54 -11.64 1.68 -1.50
CA THR A 54 -10.41 1.05 -1.99
C THR A 54 -9.18 1.77 -1.44
N VAL A 55 -9.17 3.10 -1.48
CA VAL A 55 -8.09 3.91 -0.88
C VAL A 55 -8.02 3.65 0.62
N ALA A 56 -9.13 3.72 1.35
CA ALA A 56 -9.15 3.48 2.79
C ALA A 56 -8.62 2.09 3.15
N ARG A 57 -9.07 1.04 2.44
CA ARG A 57 -8.64 -0.35 2.62
C ARG A 57 -7.15 -0.52 2.36
N VAL A 58 -6.65 -0.02 1.22
CA VAL A 58 -5.23 -0.14 0.85
C VAL A 58 -4.35 0.60 1.83
N MET A 59 -4.70 1.84 2.16
CA MET A 59 -3.90 2.65 3.08
C MET A 59 -3.89 2.07 4.49
N ALA A 60 -5.01 1.52 4.98
CA ALA A 60 -5.06 0.85 6.28
C ALA A 60 -4.13 -0.36 6.36
N VAL A 61 -4.05 -1.16 5.29
CA VAL A 61 -3.19 -2.34 5.22
C VAL A 61 -1.70 -1.97 5.22
N ILE A 62 -1.31 -0.93 4.47
CA ILE A 62 0.11 -0.56 4.37
C ILE A 62 0.58 0.37 5.48
N ALA A 63 -0.32 1.09 6.17
CA ALA A 63 0.03 2.12 7.17
C ALA A 63 1.07 1.67 8.21
N PRO A 64 0.99 0.46 8.80
CA PRO A 64 1.99 0.00 9.77
C PRO A 64 3.40 -0.09 9.20
N PHE A 65 3.53 -0.23 7.88
CA PHE A 65 4.77 -0.50 7.17
C PHE A 65 5.35 0.71 6.44
N VAL A 66 4.67 1.87 6.51
CA VAL A 66 5.12 3.11 5.88
C VAL A 66 5.94 3.96 6.87
N ALA A 67 5.64 3.90 8.17
CA ALA A 67 6.41 4.60 9.21
C ALA A 67 7.80 3.99 9.45
N ASP A 68 7.92 2.67 9.27
CA ASP A 68 9.15 1.88 9.51
C ASP A 68 10.27 2.15 8.49
N VAL A 69 9.95 2.92 7.44
CA VAL A 69 10.86 3.20 6.31
C VAL A 69 11.76 4.40 6.59
N SER A 70 11.40 5.26 7.55
CA SER A 70 12.17 6.46 7.90
C SER A 70 13.52 6.17 8.57
N GLN A 71 13.82 4.92 8.93
CA GLN A 71 15.07 4.52 9.58
C GLN A 71 16.14 3.94 8.65
N ALA A 72 15.90 3.85 7.35
CA ALA A 72 16.92 3.46 6.37
C ALA A 72 17.45 4.70 5.63
N ALA A 73 18.22 5.53 6.35
CA ALA A 73 19.04 6.60 5.80
C ALA A 73 20.52 6.23 5.96
#